data_AF-A0A2A4LRK1-F1
#
_entry.id   AF-A0A2A4LRK1-F1
#
_cell.length_a   1.000
_cell.length_b   1.000
_cell.length_c   1.000
_cell.angle_alpha   90.00
_cell.angle_beta   90.00
_cell.angle_gamma   90.00
#
_symmetry.space_group_name_H-M   'P 1'
#
loop_
_entity.id
_entity.type
_entity.pdbx_description
1 polymer ?
#
loop_
_entity_poly.entity_id
_entity_poly.type
_entity_poly.pdbx_seq_one_letter_code
_entity_poly.pdbx_strand_id
1 'polypeptide(L)' 'MNKTITYNRAVATKITLILVCILPLVGFAQSANSESESELTVMGAELAGNEEQTIPAWTGGITTPPAAYKVGDVHPDPFG' A
#
# COMPACT_ATOMS: atom_id res chain seq x y z
N MET A 1 -37.41 27.38 -40.08
CA MET A 1 -36.34 26.47 -39.60
C MET A 1 -36.08 26.60 -38.09
N ASN A 2 -37.04 26.94 -37.20
CA ASN A 2 -36.64 27.78 -36.04
C ASN A 2 -37.23 27.47 -34.65
N LYS A 3 -37.77 26.28 -34.34
CA LYS A 3 -38.26 26.01 -32.96
C LYS A 3 -37.80 24.68 -32.38
N THR A 4 -37.88 23.61 -33.16
CA THR A 4 -37.46 22.26 -32.75
C THR A 4 -35.95 22.14 -32.56
N ILE A 5 -35.16 22.77 -33.44
CA ILE A 5 -33.69 22.78 -33.35
C ILE A 5 -33.23 23.59 -32.13
N THR A 6 -33.85 24.75 -31.89
CA THR A 6 -33.54 25.61 -30.74
C THR A 6 -33.91 24.94 -29.42
N TYR A 7 -35.03 24.22 -29.36
CA TYR A 7 -35.45 23.44 -28.19
C TYR A 7 -34.46 22.31 -27.89
N ASN A 8 -34.06 21.53 -28.89
CA ASN A 8 -33.11 20.42 -28.70
C ASN A 8 -31.73 20.90 -28.25
N ARG A 9 -31.26 22.06 -28.74
CA ARG A 9 -30.02 22.69 -28.28
C ARG A 9 -30.14 23.15 -26.82
N ALA A 10 -31.27 23.75 -26.44
CA ALA A 10 -31.51 24.19 -25.05
C ALA A 10 -31.61 23.01 -24.07
N VAL A 11 -32.21 21.89 -24.47
CA VAL A 11 -32.28 20.66 -23.67
C VAL A 11 -30.88 20.03 -23.53
N ALA A 12 -30.11 19.94 -24.61
CA ALA A 12 -28.75 19.39 -24.59
C ALA A 12 -27.79 20.20 -23.71
N THR A 13 -27.87 21.54 -23.73
CA THR A 13 -27.02 22.40 -22.87
C THR A 13 -27.34 22.20 -21.39
N LYS A 14 -28.61 22.06 -21.01
CA LYS A 14 -29.02 21.85 -19.61
C LYS A 14 -28.58 20.48 -19.08
N ILE A 15 -28.71 19.43 -19.89
CA ILE A 15 -28.25 18.07 -19.54
C ILE A 15 -26.73 18.06 -19.34
N THR A 16 -25.98 18.74 -20.22
CA THR A 16 -24.51 18.84 -20.11
C THR A 16 -24.09 19.58 -18.84
N LEU A 17 -24.80 20.65 -18.47
CA LEU A 17 -24.49 21.45 -17.27
C LEU A 17 -24.77 20.67 -15.97
N ILE A 18 -25.81 19.84 -15.94
CA ILE A 18 -26.12 18.95 -14.81
C ILE A 18 -25.08 17.83 -14.69
N LEU A 19 -24.64 17.26 -15.81
CA LEU A 19 -23.63 16.18 -15.82
C LEU A 19 -22.26 16.66 -15.32
N VAL A 20 -21.87 17.90 -15.64
CA VAL A 20 -20.60 18.50 -15.19
C VAL A 20 -20.56 18.74 -13.68
N CYS A 21 -21.69 19.05 -13.04
CA CYS A 21 -21.74 19.24 -11.59
C CYS A 21 -21.61 17.94 -10.77
N ILE A 22 -21.78 16.77 -11.39
CA ILE A 22 -21.73 15.47 -10.69
C ILE A 22 -20.34 14.83 -10.78
N LEU A 23 -19.44 15.37 -11.64
CA LEU A 23 -18.13 14.76 -11.91
C LEU A 23 -17.03 14.95 -10.86
N PRO A 24 -17.03 15.91 -9.89
CA PRO A 24 -15.89 16.08 -9.00
C PRO A 24 -16.12 15.47 -7.59
N LEU A 25 -16.68 14.26 -7.50
CA LEU A 25 -16.81 13.54 -6.22
C LEU A 25 -16.14 12.15 -6.21
N VAL A 26 -15.08 11.97 -6.99
CA VAL A 26 -14.25 10.76 -6.93
C VAL A 26 -12.78 11.18 -6.86
N GLY A 27 -12.30 11.52 -5.67
CA GLY A 27 -10.91 11.97 -5.53
C GLY A 27 -10.46 12.39 -4.14
N PHE A 28 -11.00 11.81 -3.07
CA PHE A 28 -10.39 11.92 -1.75
C PHE A 28 -10.35 10.55 -1.08
N ALA A 29 -9.16 10.23 -0.55
CA ALA A 29 -8.78 9.03 0.19
C ALA A 29 -8.54 7.75 -0.64
N GLN A 30 -7.43 7.72 -1.37
CA GLN A 30 -6.59 6.51 -1.33
C GLN A 30 -5.48 6.81 -0.33
N SER A 31 -5.67 6.47 0.95
CA SER A 31 -4.54 6.36 1.87
C SER A 31 -3.67 5.24 1.32
N ALA A 32 -2.41 5.56 1.02
CA ALA A 32 -1.48 4.61 0.48
C ALA A 32 -1.37 3.40 1.42
N ASN A 33 -1.74 2.24 0.87
CA ASN A 33 -1.15 0.93 1.06
C ASN A 33 -0.87 0.49 2.51
N SER A 34 -1.80 -0.25 3.10
CA SER A 34 -1.53 -1.10 4.27
C SER A 34 -0.92 -2.45 3.90
N GLU A 35 -0.71 -2.73 2.61
CA GLU A 35 -0.19 -4.04 2.15
C GLU A 35 1.34 -4.18 2.33
N SER A 36 2.07 -3.06 2.42
CA SER A 36 3.53 -3.10 2.57
C SER A 36 4.00 -3.31 4.01
N GLU A 37 3.19 -3.02 5.03
CA GLU A 37 3.65 -3.14 6.42
C GLU A 37 3.82 -4.62 6.84
N SER A 38 3.07 -5.55 6.23
CA SER A 38 3.19 -6.99 6.51
C SER A 38 4.27 -7.69 5.69
N GLU A 39 4.63 -7.13 4.54
CA GLU A 39 5.62 -7.69 3.60
C GLU A 39 7.02 -7.14 3.84
N LEU A 40 7.18 -6.16 4.73
CA LEU A 40 8.46 -5.58 5.11
C LEU A 40 8.87 -6.01 6.52
N THR A 41 10.17 -6.21 6.70
CA THR A 41 10.82 -6.30 8.00
C THR A 41 10.61 -5.00 8.78
N VAL A 42 10.81 -5.02 10.10
CA VAL A 42 10.74 -3.80 10.96
C VAL A 42 11.70 -2.69 10.49
N MET A 43 12.74 -3.05 9.74
CA MET A 43 13.70 -2.10 9.17
C MET A 43 13.31 -1.61 7.76
N GLY A 44 12.15 -1.99 7.24
CA GLY A 44 11.65 -1.58 5.93
C GLY A 44 12.24 -2.33 4.73
N ALA A 45 12.92 -3.46 4.95
CA ALA A 45 13.40 -4.33 3.87
C ALA A 45 12.38 -5.44 3.55
N GLU A 46 12.37 -5.97 2.32
CA GLU A 46 11.51 -7.10 1.91
C GLU A 46 11.63 -8.32 2.84
N LEU A 47 10.51 -8.82 3.34
CA LEU A 47 10.44 -9.95 4.28
C LEU A 47 10.72 -11.29 3.60
N ALA A 48 10.40 -11.43 2.31
CA ALA A 48 10.58 -12.67 1.54
C ALA A 48 12.05 -12.99 1.19
N GLY A 49 12.96 -12.00 1.27
CA GLY A 49 14.35 -12.15 0.79
C GLY A 49 14.47 -11.90 -0.73
N ASN A 50 15.45 -12.53 -1.39
CA ASN A 50 15.64 -12.42 -2.85
C ASN A 50 15.20 -13.68 -3.60
N GLU A 51 14.81 -13.53 -4.86
CA GLU A 51 14.43 -14.66 -5.73
C GLU A 51 15.58 -15.66 -5.92
N GLU A 52 16.83 -15.18 -5.86
CA GLU A 52 18.03 -16.03 -5.98
C GLU A 52 18.31 -16.85 -4.71
N GLN A 53 17.46 -16.74 -3.67
CA GLN A 53 17.54 -17.47 -2.39
C GLN A 53 18.87 -17.30 -1.61
N THR A 54 19.74 -16.40 -2.05
CA THR A 54 20.98 -16.01 -1.36
C THR A 54 20.70 -15.24 -0.07
N ILE A 55 19.58 -14.52 -0.03
CA ILE A 55 19.08 -13.80 1.14
C ILE A 55 17.81 -14.52 1.61
N PRO A 56 17.85 -15.20 2.77
CA PRO A 56 16.69 -15.91 3.28
C PRO A 56 15.61 -14.92 3.75
N ALA A 57 14.36 -15.40 3.74
CA ALA A 57 13.25 -14.66 4.33
C ALA A 57 13.53 -14.33 5.80
N TRP A 58 13.16 -13.13 6.22
CA TRP A 58 13.38 -12.67 7.59
C TRP A 58 12.32 -13.26 8.54
N THR A 59 12.77 -14.05 9.52
CA THR A 59 11.89 -14.74 10.47
C THR A 59 11.78 -14.06 11.84
N GLY A 60 12.13 -12.77 11.96
CA GLY A 60 12.04 -12.04 13.23
C GLY A 60 13.32 -12.01 14.09
N GLY A 61 14.48 -12.43 13.54
CA GLY A 61 15.77 -12.39 14.25
C GLY A 61 15.90 -13.45 15.36
N ILE A 62 16.71 -13.16 16.38
CA ILE A 62 16.92 -14.05 17.55
C ILE A 62 15.72 -13.92 18.49
N THR A 63 14.70 -14.75 18.29
CA THR A 63 13.48 -14.75 19.12
C THR A 63 13.60 -15.62 20.37
N THR A 64 14.57 -16.54 20.40
CA THR A 64 14.83 -17.42 21.53
C THR A 64 16.29 -17.33 21.96
N PRO A 65 16.57 -17.07 23.26
CA PRO A 65 17.93 -17.16 23.76
C PRO A 65 18.45 -18.60 23.60
N PRO A 66 19.76 -18.79 23.31
CA PRO A 66 20.37 -20.10 23.35
C PRO A 66 20.13 -20.77 24.71
N ALA A 67 19.95 -22.09 24.75
CA ALA A 67 19.61 -22.81 25.97
C ALA A 67 20.62 -22.61 27.14
N ALA A 68 21.84 -22.17 26.83
CA ALA A 68 22.89 -21.90 27.81
C ALA A 68 23.00 -20.41 28.22
N TYR A 69 22.23 -19.49 27.61
CA TYR A 69 22.30 -18.06 27.90
C TYR A 69 21.46 -17.72 29.14
N LYS A 70 22.12 -17.23 30.20
CA LYS A 70 21.44 -16.58 31.34
C LYS A 70 21.58 -15.07 31.22
N VAL A 71 20.57 -14.37 31.73
CA VAL A 71 20.59 -12.90 31.78
C VAL A 71 21.79 -12.45 32.63
N GLY A 72 22.75 -11.78 31.99
CA GLY A 72 24.02 -11.36 32.59
C GLY A 72 25.25 -12.12 32.09
N ASP A 73 25.07 -13.19 31.31
CA ASP A 73 26.18 -13.88 30.64
C ASP A 73 26.67 -13.09 29.42
N VAL A 74 27.94 -13.31 29.06
CA VAL A 74 28.49 -12.84 27.79
C VAL A 74 27.75 -13.54 26.67
N HIS A 75 27.28 -12.76 25.67
CA HIS A 75 26.62 -13.32 24.51
C HIS A 75 27.59 -14.29 23.82
N PRO A 76 27.28 -15.59 23.75
CA PRO A 76 28.15 -16.56 23.10
C PRO A 76 28.31 -16.18 21.64
N ASP A 77 29.54 -16.23 21.12
CA ASP A 77 29.81 -15.98 19.71
C ASP A 77 29.07 -17.04 18.87
N PRO A 78 28.13 -16.64 18.00
CA PRO A 78 27.39 -17.59 17.18
C PRO A 78 28.22 -18.21 16.05
N PHE A 79 29.43 -17.71 15.74
CA PHE A 79 30.30 -18.22 14.68
C PHE A 79 31.62 -18.83 15.18
N GLY A 80 31.97 -18.61 16.45
CA GLY A 80 33.14 -19.20 17.11
C GLY A 80 34.44 -18.44 16.89
#